data_AF-A0A1W1D1M1-F1
#
_entry.id   AF-A0A1W1D1M1-F1
#
_cell.length_a   1.000
_cell.length_b   1.000
_cell.length_c   1.000
_cell.angle_alpha   90.00
_cell.angle_beta   90.00
_cell.angle_gamma   90.00
#
_symmetry.space_group_name_H-M   'P 1'
#
loop_
_entity.id
_entity.type
_entity.pdbx_description
1 polymer ?
#
loop_
_entity_poly.entity_id
_entity_poly.type
_entity_poly.pdbx_seq_one_letter_code
_entity_poly.pdbx_strand_id
1 'polypeptide(L)'
;MLKSGIANEGYISIVQNGGDSTLSGILHIGEVSKNMDKRSYECKKKVDGKKVKTTCYSYTYSKKHLLKVDYSLRSNRDNSTVFGDSITEEFSDSWYSSSSASDARASAKSDNKIINDSLKKIADKIVKAVTPHKETVTRELEEGKSDSVKLGVTYIENGRVEQALAIWDQCIANAESKEDVASAYYNIGVIKESEGKYRDAFAIYSKANVLFPTKELYIKAMTRVEKLNKRVTKVRSWKSK
;
A
#
# COMPACT_ATOMS: atom_id res chain seq x y z
N MET A 1 6.28 -11.50 -20.72
CA MET A 1 6.64 -10.06 -20.77
C MET A 1 5.79 -9.40 -21.85
N LEU A 2 4.75 -8.65 -21.48
CA LEU A 2 4.02 -7.81 -22.44
C LEU A 2 4.91 -6.62 -22.79
N LYS A 3 5.77 -6.79 -23.80
CA LYS A 3 6.42 -5.69 -24.50
C LYS A 3 5.34 -5.03 -25.37
N SER A 4 4.66 -4.01 -24.86
CA SER A 4 3.91 -3.12 -25.76
C SER A 4 4.83 -2.00 -26.21
N GLY A 5 4.93 -1.85 -27.53
CA GLY A 5 5.60 -0.75 -28.18
C GLY A 5 4.85 0.54 -27.91
N ILE A 6 5.19 1.23 -26.81
CA ILE A 6 4.56 2.50 -26.42
C ILE A 6 4.93 3.65 -27.38
N ALA A 7 5.83 3.44 -28.34
CA ALA A 7 6.19 4.46 -29.32
C ALA A 7 5.20 4.56 -30.51
N ASN A 8 4.45 3.50 -30.85
CA ASN A 8 3.71 3.45 -32.13
C ASN A 8 2.19 3.40 -32.00
N GLU A 9 1.63 3.32 -30.80
CA GLU A 9 0.17 3.35 -30.61
C GLU A 9 -0.20 4.61 -29.84
N GLY A 10 -0.78 5.58 -30.56
CA GLY A 10 -1.23 6.89 -30.09
C GLY A 10 -2.37 6.85 -29.07
N TYR A 11 -2.18 6.18 -27.94
CA TYR A 11 -3.12 6.14 -26.80
C TYR A 11 -2.60 6.86 -25.56
N ILE A 12 -1.53 7.64 -25.70
CA ILE A 12 -1.25 8.73 -24.79
C ILE A 12 -1.43 9.98 -25.63
N SER A 13 -2.56 10.67 -25.47
CA SER A 13 -2.46 12.12 -25.52
C SER A 13 -1.51 12.45 -24.38
N ILE A 14 -0.22 12.56 -24.68
CA ILE A 14 0.65 13.37 -23.83
C ILE A 14 -0.02 14.71 -23.97
N VAL A 15 -0.85 15.06 -23.01
CA VAL A 15 -1.41 16.39 -22.97
C VAL A 15 -0.19 17.26 -22.73
N GLN A 16 0.44 17.72 -23.82
CA GLN A 16 1.41 18.79 -23.84
C GLN A 16 0.73 20.13 -23.51
N ASN A 17 -0.33 20.11 -22.70
CA ASN A 17 -0.59 21.22 -21.81
C ASN A 17 0.43 21.07 -20.69
N GLY A 18 1.65 21.55 -20.93
CA GLY A 18 2.51 22.04 -19.85
C GLY A 18 1.69 23.06 -19.07
N GLY A 19 0.90 22.57 -18.13
CA GLY A 19 0.12 23.36 -17.20
C GLY A 19 0.98 23.42 -15.98
N ASP A 20 1.72 24.52 -15.83
CA ASP A 20 2.39 24.82 -14.57
C ASP A 20 1.36 24.61 -13.47
N SER A 21 1.70 23.79 -12.50
CA SER A 21 0.82 23.48 -11.39
C SER A 21 1.57 23.69 -10.11
N THR A 22 0.94 24.39 -9.18
CA THR A 22 1.55 24.70 -7.89
C THR A 22 1.15 23.64 -6.87
N LEU A 23 2.14 23.02 -6.24
CA LEU A 23 1.94 22.16 -5.08
C LEU A 23 1.77 23.05 -3.85
N SER A 24 0.65 22.93 -3.16
CA SER A 24 0.35 23.70 -1.95
C SER A 24 -0.34 22.81 -0.91
N GLY A 25 -0.07 23.04 0.36
CA GLY A 25 -0.64 22.24 1.44
C GLY A 25 -0.41 22.82 2.81
N ILE A 26 -1.03 22.20 3.80
CA ILE A 26 -0.88 22.53 5.22
C ILE A 26 -0.19 21.35 5.90
N LEU A 27 0.84 21.67 6.67
CA LEU A 27 1.64 20.71 7.42
C LEU A 27 1.34 20.88 8.91
N HIS A 28 0.73 19.87 9.52
CA HIS A 28 0.48 19.80 10.95
C HIS A 28 1.57 18.94 11.60
N ILE A 29 2.47 19.59 12.35
CA ILE A 29 3.53 18.93 13.11
C ILE A 29 3.05 18.83 14.56
N GLY A 30 2.78 17.61 15.03
CA GLY A 30 2.41 17.36 16.42
C GLY A 30 3.60 17.49 17.36
N GLU A 31 3.33 17.61 18.66
CA GLU A 31 4.40 17.53 19.66
C GLU A 31 4.91 16.09 19.83
N VAL A 32 6.20 15.95 20.15
CA VAL A 32 6.78 14.66 20.51
C VAL A 32 6.36 14.32 21.95
N SER A 33 5.32 13.51 22.08
CA SER A 33 4.89 12.97 23.36
C SER A 33 5.94 12.01 23.91
N LYS A 34 6.18 12.09 25.22
CA LYS A 34 7.24 11.37 25.92
C LYS A 34 6.63 10.69 27.14
N ASN A 35 6.92 9.41 27.33
CA ASN A 35 6.45 8.67 28.49
C ASN A 35 7.58 7.85 29.11
N MET A 36 7.64 7.80 30.44
CA MET A 36 8.62 7.04 31.20
C MET A 36 7.89 6.04 32.09
N ASP A 37 8.09 4.75 31.83
CA ASP A 37 7.56 3.64 32.62
C ASP A 37 8.68 2.98 33.43
N LYS A 38 8.33 2.49 34.62
CA LYS A 38 9.25 1.78 35.52
C LYS A 38 8.60 0.50 35.99
N ARG A 39 9.27 -0.64 35.76
CA ARG A 39 8.81 -1.95 36.23
C ARG A 39 9.83 -2.58 37.15
N SER A 40 9.36 -3.17 38.23
CA SER A 40 10.19 -3.99 39.12
C SER A 40 10.05 -5.47 38.75
N TYR A 41 11.13 -6.23 38.87
CA TYR A 41 11.14 -7.68 38.69
C TYR A 41 12.17 -8.34 39.61
N GLU A 42 11.96 -9.62 39.93
CA GLU A 42 12.92 -10.38 40.72
C GLU A 42 14.11 -10.82 39.85
N CYS A 43 15.32 -10.54 40.30
CA CYS A 43 16.57 -10.93 39.64
C CYS A 43 17.54 -11.54 40.64
N LYS A 44 18.57 -12.25 40.16
CA LYS A 44 19.63 -12.80 41.02
C LYS A 44 20.91 -12.01 40.81
N LYS A 45 21.41 -11.36 41.87
CA LYS A 45 22.72 -10.68 41.85
C LYS A 45 23.73 -11.47 42.68
N LYS A 46 25.01 -11.42 42.29
CA LYS A 46 26.10 -12.00 43.08
C LYS A 46 26.52 -10.98 44.13
N VAL A 47 26.46 -11.37 45.40
CA VAL A 47 27.01 -10.63 46.54
C VAL A 47 27.88 -11.62 47.28
N ASP A 48 29.18 -11.32 47.44
CA ASP A 48 30.17 -12.17 48.11
C ASP A 48 30.16 -13.63 47.63
N GLY A 49 30.11 -13.84 46.31
CA GLY A 49 30.13 -15.17 45.69
C GLY A 49 28.81 -15.95 45.75
N LYS A 50 27.83 -15.50 46.54
CA LYS A 50 26.50 -16.12 46.66
C LYS A 50 25.46 -15.41 45.77
N LYS A 51 24.58 -16.18 45.14
CA LYS A 51 23.46 -15.64 44.34
C LYS A 51 22.31 -15.26 45.27
N VAL A 52 22.06 -13.96 45.41
CA VAL A 52 20.98 -13.41 46.24
C VAL A 52 19.85 -12.94 45.32
N LYS A 53 18.60 -13.28 45.67
CA LYS A 53 17.40 -12.73 45.01
C LYS A 53 17.25 -11.26 45.41
N THR A 54 17.06 -10.39 44.43
CA THR A 54 17.00 -8.94 44.62
C THR A 54 15.96 -8.36 43.67
N THR A 55 15.34 -7.24 44.05
CA THR A 55 14.48 -6.48 43.16
C THR A 55 15.33 -5.68 42.18
N CYS A 56 15.20 -5.99 40.90
CA CYS A 56 15.73 -5.17 39.80
C CYS A 56 14.63 -4.26 39.25
N TYR A 57 15.05 -3.21 38.54
CA TYR A 57 14.15 -2.30 37.85
C TYR A 57 14.49 -2.28 36.36
N SER A 58 13.46 -2.13 35.53
CA SER A 58 13.60 -1.74 34.13
C SER A 58 12.89 -0.41 33.91
N TYR A 59 13.56 0.47 33.20
CA TYR A 59 13.08 1.80 32.83
C TYR A 59 12.83 1.80 31.33
N THR A 60 11.60 2.09 30.93
CA THR A 60 11.21 2.18 29.52
C THR A 60 10.87 3.62 29.22
N TYR A 61 11.64 4.24 28.35
CA TYR A 61 11.32 5.55 27.81
C TYR A 61 10.72 5.39 26.42
N SER A 62 9.56 5.98 26.18
CA SER A 62 8.87 5.89 24.89
C SER A 62 8.58 7.28 24.36
N LYS A 63 8.65 7.42 23.03
CA LYS A 63 8.26 8.64 22.34
C LYS A 63 7.27 8.31 21.25
N LYS A 64 6.23 9.15 21.12
CA LYS A 64 5.32 9.11 19.98
C LYS A 64 5.19 10.48 19.36
N HIS A 65 5.10 10.52 18.05
CA HIS A 65 4.94 11.75 17.28
C HIS A 65 4.03 11.49 16.08
N LEU A 66 3.15 12.45 15.80
CA LEU A 66 2.20 12.40 14.71
C LEU A 66 2.43 13.60 13.81
N LEU A 67 2.56 13.35 12.53
CA LEU A 67 2.64 14.39 11.51
C LEU A 67 1.54 14.14 10.47
N LYS A 68 0.76 15.18 10.16
CA LYS A 68 -0.24 15.13 9.10
C LYS A 68 0.03 16.20 8.07
N VAL A 69 -0.05 15.85 6.79
CA VAL A 69 0.01 16.80 5.68
C VAL A 69 -1.22 16.64 4.82
N ASP A 70 -1.86 17.75 4.49
CA ASP A 70 -2.92 17.83 3.49
C ASP A 70 -2.39 18.69 2.34
N TYR A 71 -2.28 18.13 1.13
CA TYR A 71 -1.68 18.84 -0.01
C TYR A 71 -2.51 18.65 -1.29
N SER A 72 -2.36 19.62 -2.20
CA SER A 72 -3.04 19.66 -3.49
C SER A 72 -2.13 20.22 -4.57
N LEU A 73 -2.29 19.70 -5.77
CA LEU A 73 -1.72 20.23 -7.00
C LEU A 73 -2.82 21.05 -7.70
N ARG A 74 -2.60 22.36 -7.80
CA ARG A 74 -3.54 23.27 -8.45
C ARG A 74 -2.98 23.72 -9.79
N SER A 75 -3.83 23.67 -10.82
CA SER A 75 -3.49 24.17 -12.14
C SER A 75 -3.32 25.69 -12.08
N ASN A 76 -2.21 26.23 -12.60
CA ASN A 76 -2.00 27.68 -12.60
C ASN A 76 -2.86 28.41 -13.64
N ARG A 77 -3.54 27.67 -14.52
CA ARG A 77 -4.40 28.26 -15.58
C ARG A 77 -5.76 28.71 -15.06
N ASP A 78 -6.36 27.89 -14.21
CA ASP A 78 -7.75 28.01 -13.75
C ASP A 78 -7.87 27.82 -12.22
N ASN A 79 -6.76 27.62 -11.51
CA ASN A 79 -6.69 27.34 -10.07
C ASN A 79 -7.49 26.10 -9.64
N SER A 80 -7.89 25.24 -10.59
CA SER A 80 -8.63 24.01 -10.31
C SER A 80 -7.71 22.97 -9.67
N THR A 81 -8.25 22.14 -8.77
CA THR A 81 -7.45 21.09 -8.15
C THR A 81 -7.33 19.88 -9.06
N VAL A 82 -6.12 19.63 -9.53
CA VAL A 82 -5.81 18.49 -10.40
C VAL A 82 -5.65 17.20 -9.59
N PHE A 83 -5.06 17.32 -8.40
CA PHE A 83 -4.78 16.22 -7.49
C PHE A 83 -4.76 16.74 -6.05
N GLY A 84 -5.20 15.92 -5.11
CA GLY A 84 -5.09 16.24 -3.69
C GLY A 84 -5.05 14.97 -2.85
N ASP A 85 -4.19 14.96 -1.85
CA ASP A 85 -4.09 13.84 -0.92
C ASP A 85 -3.77 14.28 0.51
N SER A 86 -3.92 13.33 1.44
CA SER A 86 -3.62 13.52 2.85
C SER A 86 -2.73 12.37 3.31
N ILE A 87 -1.59 12.68 3.92
CA ILE A 87 -0.65 11.69 4.43
C ILE A 87 -0.51 11.91 5.93
N THR A 88 -0.61 10.82 6.67
CA THR A 88 -0.34 10.78 8.10
C THR A 88 0.87 9.88 8.34
N GLU A 89 1.91 10.42 8.99
CA GLU A 89 3.05 9.67 9.48
C GLU A 89 3.03 9.60 11.01
N GLU A 90 3.18 8.37 11.50
CA GLU A 90 3.29 8.09 12.93
C GLU A 90 4.69 7.56 13.24
N PHE A 91 5.29 8.13 14.27
CA PHE A 91 6.48 7.60 14.90
C PHE A 91 6.11 7.09 16.30
N SER A 92 6.58 5.89 16.61
CA SER A 92 6.50 5.31 17.96
C SER A 92 7.72 4.42 18.17
N ASP A 93 8.48 4.69 19.22
CA ASP A 93 9.68 3.92 19.55
C ASP A 93 9.89 3.90 21.07
N SER A 94 10.68 2.94 21.56
CA SER A 94 10.94 2.74 23.00
C SER A 94 12.37 2.31 23.27
N TRP A 95 12.94 2.87 24.33
CA TRP A 95 14.32 2.66 24.77
C TRP A 95 14.33 2.15 26.21
N TYR A 96 15.26 1.25 26.51
CA TYR A 96 15.27 0.50 27.76
C TYR A 96 16.59 0.68 28.50
N SER A 97 16.53 0.75 29.83
CA SER A 97 17.69 0.65 30.70
C SER A 97 17.35 -0.10 31.98
N SER A 98 18.28 -0.91 32.47
CA SER A 98 18.21 -1.56 33.79
C SER A 98 18.85 -0.72 34.90
N SER A 99 19.54 0.36 34.53
CA SER A 99 20.29 1.22 35.47
C SER A 99 19.45 2.40 35.95
N SER A 100 18.94 3.22 35.04
CA SER A 100 18.16 4.41 35.40
C SER A 100 17.23 4.91 34.29
N ALA A 101 16.27 5.73 34.68
CA ALA A 101 15.42 6.49 33.76
C ALA A 101 16.23 7.46 32.88
N SER A 102 17.32 8.03 33.41
CA SER A 102 18.18 8.94 32.66
C SER A 102 18.94 8.24 31.55
N ASP A 103 19.44 7.02 31.79
CA ASP A 103 20.15 6.23 30.77
C ASP A 103 19.21 5.82 29.63
N ALA A 104 17.97 5.44 29.97
CA ALA A 104 16.94 5.14 28.97
C ALA A 104 16.60 6.38 28.11
N ARG A 105 16.55 7.58 28.71
CA ARG A 105 16.37 8.85 27.98
C ARG A 105 17.57 9.20 27.12
N ALA A 106 18.79 9.03 27.63
CA ALA A 106 20.03 9.35 26.92
C ALA A 106 20.21 8.48 25.67
N SER A 107 19.72 7.25 25.71
CA SER A 107 19.72 6.33 24.57
C SER A 107 18.68 6.70 23.48
N ALA A 108 17.74 7.59 23.78
CA ALA A 108 16.65 7.92 22.89
C ALA A 108 17.04 8.92 21.80
N LYS A 109 16.42 8.77 20.63
CA LYS A 109 16.56 9.75 19.53
C LYS A 109 16.09 11.12 20.00
N SER A 110 16.79 12.17 19.59
CA SER A 110 16.37 13.55 19.85
C SER A 110 15.06 13.87 19.14
N ASP A 111 14.27 14.80 19.68
CA ASP A 111 12.99 15.19 19.10
C ASP A 111 13.16 15.74 17.69
N ASN A 112 14.18 16.59 17.48
CA ASN A 112 14.53 17.13 16.17
C ASN A 112 14.86 16.01 15.16
N LYS A 113 15.56 14.95 15.59
CA LYS A 113 15.86 13.82 14.71
C LYS A 113 14.57 13.09 14.30
N ILE A 114 13.66 12.85 15.25
CA ILE A 114 12.37 12.22 15.00
C ILE A 114 11.56 13.05 14.00
N ILE A 115 11.43 14.36 14.23
CA ILE A 115 10.68 15.28 13.38
C ILE A 115 11.30 15.32 11.97
N ASN A 116 12.62 15.47 11.85
CA ASN A 116 13.31 15.51 10.56
C ASN A 116 13.17 14.19 9.77
N ASP A 117 13.31 13.05 10.45
CA ASP A 117 13.13 11.73 9.82
C ASP A 117 11.66 11.56 9.33
N SER A 118 10.68 12.02 10.11
CA SER A 118 9.25 12.05 9.72
C SER A 118 8.99 12.99 8.53
N LEU A 119 9.55 14.20 8.55
CA LEU A 119 9.43 15.16 7.45
C LEU A 119 10.02 14.61 6.14
N LYS A 120 11.19 13.97 6.22
CA LYS A 120 11.82 13.34 5.06
C LYS A 120 10.94 12.25 4.47
N LYS A 121 10.37 11.37 5.31
CA LYS A 121 9.43 10.33 4.84
C LYS A 121 8.21 10.93 4.12
N ILE A 122 7.67 12.04 4.63
CA ILE A 122 6.55 12.71 3.98
C ILE A 122 6.97 13.34 2.66
N ALA A 123 8.10 14.02 2.62
CA ALA A 123 8.64 14.58 1.39
C ALA A 123 8.80 13.49 0.33
N ASP A 124 9.40 12.34 0.67
CA ASP A 124 9.57 11.20 -0.24
C ASP A 124 8.21 10.67 -0.74
N LYS A 125 7.20 10.58 0.15
CA LYS A 125 5.84 10.15 -0.23
C LYS A 125 5.14 11.16 -1.15
N ILE A 126 5.27 12.45 -0.88
CA ILE A 126 4.69 13.51 -1.73
C ILE A 126 5.37 13.50 -3.10
N VAL A 127 6.71 13.49 -3.13
CA VAL A 127 7.50 13.41 -4.37
C VAL A 127 7.06 12.19 -5.17
N LYS A 128 6.96 11.01 -4.55
CA LYS A 128 6.45 9.81 -5.22
C LYS A 128 5.04 10.02 -5.77
N ALA A 129 4.15 10.69 -5.04
CA ALA A 129 2.77 10.90 -5.46
C ALA A 129 2.62 11.90 -6.64
N VAL A 130 3.47 12.92 -6.73
CA VAL A 130 3.34 14.00 -7.74
C VAL A 130 4.29 13.84 -8.92
N THR A 131 5.35 13.04 -8.79
CA THR A 131 6.32 12.84 -9.86
C THR A 131 5.78 11.83 -10.88
N PRO A 132 5.79 12.14 -12.19
CA PRO A 132 5.50 11.15 -13.22
C PRO A 132 6.50 9.99 -13.11
N HIS A 133 6.00 8.79 -12.86
CA HIS A 133 6.80 7.58 -12.84
C HIS A 133 6.01 6.41 -13.43
N LYS A 134 6.73 5.46 -14.03
CA LYS A 134 6.14 4.20 -14.48
C LYS A 134 6.23 3.20 -13.33
N GLU A 135 5.10 2.77 -12.77
CA GLU A 135 5.06 1.60 -11.90
C GLU A 135 4.75 0.36 -12.75
N THR A 136 5.67 -0.59 -12.77
CA THR A 136 5.37 -1.93 -13.30
C THR A 136 4.79 -2.76 -12.18
N VAL A 137 3.57 -3.22 -12.40
CA VAL A 137 2.78 -3.92 -11.40
C VAL A 137 2.54 -5.33 -11.91
N THR A 138 3.25 -6.30 -11.34
CA THR A 138 3.11 -7.70 -11.71
C THR A 138 1.92 -8.32 -10.97
N ARG A 139 1.14 -9.14 -11.68
CA ARG A 139 0.05 -9.95 -11.14
C ARG A 139 0.25 -11.38 -11.60
N GLU A 140 0.26 -12.29 -10.65
CA GLU A 140 0.27 -13.72 -10.94
C GLU A 140 -1.15 -14.17 -11.28
N LEU A 141 -1.25 -14.95 -12.35
CA LEU A 141 -2.46 -15.65 -12.73
C LEU A 141 -2.47 -17.02 -12.06
N GLU A 142 -3.65 -17.54 -11.79
CA GLU A 142 -3.80 -18.91 -11.33
C GLU A 142 -3.84 -19.86 -12.53
N GLU A 143 -2.97 -20.86 -12.54
CA GLU A 143 -2.93 -21.86 -13.60
C GLU A 143 -4.16 -22.78 -13.58
N GLY A 144 -4.80 -22.93 -12.42
CA GLY A 144 -5.87 -23.91 -12.22
C GLY A 144 -5.37 -25.36 -12.41
N LYS A 145 -6.30 -26.30 -12.40
CA LYS A 145 -6.07 -27.72 -12.65
C LYS A 145 -6.35 -28.10 -14.10
N SER A 146 -7.41 -27.53 -14.67
CA SER A 146 -7.86 -27.84 -16.03
C SER A 146 -6.95 -27.24 -17.11
N ASP A 147 -6.90 -27.92 -18.25
CA ASP A 147 -6.14 -27.46 -19.41
C ASP A 147 -6.69 -26.13 -19.95
N SER A 148 -7.99 -25.87 -19.80
CA SER A 148 -8.62 -24.62 -20.20
C SER A 148 -8.05 -23.42 -19.42
N VAL A 149 -7.92 -23.53 -18.09
CA VAL A 149 -7.36 -22.41 -17.30
C VAL A 149 -5.90 -22.17 -17.67
N LYS A 150 -5.11 -23.24 -17.77
CA LYS A 150 -3.69 -23.19 -18.20
C LYS A 150 -3.52 -22.60 -19.59
N LEU A 151 -4.36 -23.01 -20.55
CA LEU A 151 -4.34 -22.48 -21.91
C LEU A 151 -4.63 -20.98 -21.93
N GLY A 152 -5.57 -20.51 -21.11
CA GLY A 152 -5.82 -19.08 -20.95
C GLY A 152 -4.61 -18.32 -20.41
N VAL A 153 -3.89 -18.88 -19.44
CA VAL A 153 -2.62 -18.29 -18.93
C VAL A 153 -1.58 -18.21 -20.05
N THR A 154 -1.38 -19.30 -20.80
CA THR A 154 -0.47 -19.33 -21.97
C THR A 154 -0.86 -18.27 -23.01
N TYR A 155 -2.16 -18.04 -23.25
CA TYR A 155 -2.60 -16.97 -24.14
C TYR A 155 -2.20 -15.58 -23.62
N ILE A 156 -2.31 -15.31 -22.31
CA ILE A 156 -1.83 -14.04 -21.74
C ILE A 156 -0.31 -13.89 -21.91
N GLU A 157 0.46 -14.94 -21.68
CA GLU A 157 1.92 -14.90 -21.83
C GLU A 157 2.35 -14.53 -23.25
N ASN A 158 1.54 -14.94 -24.25
CA ASN A 158 1.71 -14.63 -25.66
C ASN A 158 0.99 -13.32 -26.10
N GLY A 159 0.42 -12.57 -25.16
CA GLY A 159 -0.29 -11.30 -25.44
C GLY A 159 -1.67 -11.44 -26.10
N ARG A 160 -2.23 -12.64 -26.15
CA ARG A 160 -3.52 -12.97 -26.79
C ARG A 160 -4.68 -12.84 -25.81
N VAL A 161 -4.93 -11.61 -25.34
CA VAL A 161 -5.88 -11.34 -24.24
C VAL A 161 -7.32 -11.79 -24.54
N GLU A 162 -7.83 -11.51 -25.74
CA GLU A 162 -9.22 -11.86 -26.11
C GLU A 162 -9.45 -13.37 -26.07
N GLN A 163 -8.45 -14.15 -26.46
CA GLN A 163 -8.55 -15.61 -26.49
C GLN A 163 -8.43 -16.22 -25.09
N ALA A 164 -7.63 -15.61 -24.22
CA ALA A 164 -7.60 -15.98 -22.81
C ALA A 164 -8.97 -15.77 -22.16
N LEU A 165 -9.60 -14.61 -22.40
CA LEU A 165 -10.95 -14.31 -21.91
C LEU A 165 -11.97 -15.31 -22.46
N ALA A 166 -11.95 -15.59 -23.76
CA ALA A 166 -12.88 -16.55 -24.38
C ALA A 166 -12.77 -17.96 -23.79
N ILE A 167 -11.54 -18.48 -23.58
CA ILE A 167 -11.34 -19.80 -22.97
C ILE A 167 -11.77 -19.81 -21.50
N TRP A 168 -11.46 -18.77 -20.73
CA TRP A 168 -11.90 -18.70 -19.33
C TRP A 168 -13.42 -18.54 -19.21
N ASP A 169 -14.07 -17.79 -20.09
CA ASP A 169 -15.54 -17.71 -20.15
C ASP A 169 -16.17 -19.06 -20.51
N GLN A 170 -15.57 -19.81 -21.45
CA GLN A 170 -15.98 -21.20 -21.73
C GLN A 170 -15.78 -22.12 -20.52
N CYS A 171 -14.66 -21.99 -19.80
CA CYS A 171 -14.41 -22.75 -18.58
C CYS A 171 -15.47 -22.47 -17.49
N ILE A 172 -15.93 -21.22 -17.40
CA ILE A 172 -17.00 -20.81 -16.47
C ILE A 172 -18.35 -21.38 -16.93
N ALA A 173 -18.66 -21.31 -18.23
CA ALA A 173 -19.93 -21.78 -18.79
C ALA A 173 -20.08 -23.31 -18.72
N ASN A 174 -18.98 -24.04 -18.92
CA ASN A 174 -18.95 -25.51 -18.99
C ASN A 174 -18.57 -26.16 -17.65
N ALA A 175 -18.68 -25.41 -16.54
CA ALA A 175 -18.22 -25.72 -15.18
C ALA A 175 -18.00 -27.22 -14.85
N GLU A 176 -16.76 -27.70 -14.99
CA GLU A 176 -16.36 -29.05 -14.58
C GLU A 176 -15.85 -29.09 -13.13
N SER A 177 -15.28 -27.97 -12.65
CA SER A 177 -14.60 -27.88 -11.35
C SER A 177 -14.77 -26.48 -10.76
N LYS A 178 -15.27 -26.39 -9.52
CA LYS A 178 -15.41 -25.11 -8.82
C LYS A 178 -14.08 -24.38 -8.67
N GLU A 179 -12.99 -25.12 -8.49
CA GLU A 179 -11.64 -24.57 -8.32
C GLU A 179 -11.15 -23.89 -9.61
N ASP A 180 -11.41 -24.52 -10.77
CA ASP A 180 -11.05 -23.95 -12.07
C ASP A 180 -11.93 -22.75 -12.43
N VAL A 181 -13.23 -22.82 -12.12
CA VAL A 181 -14.14 -21.67 -12.27
C VAL A 181 -13.68 -20.48 -11.42
N ALA A 182 -13.24 -20.73 -10.18
CA ALA A 182 -12.71 -19.67 -9.32
C ALA A 182 -11.40 -19.08 -9.86
N SER A 183 -10.51 -19.93 -10.37
CA SER A 183 -9.24 -19.52 -10.99
C SER A 183 -9.50 -18.68 -12.26
N ALA A 184 -10.43 -19.11 -13.11
CA ALA A 184 -10.86 -18.37 -14.30
C ALA A 184 -11.44 -17.00 -13.94
N TYR A 185 -12.36 -16.92 -12.96
CA TYR A 185 -12.85 -15.63 -12.48
C TYR A 185 -11.71 -14.75 -11.94
N TYR A 186 -10.81 -15.29 -11.13
CA TYR A 186 -9.67 -14.51 -10.63
C TYR A 186 -8.82 -13.96 -11.78
N ASN A 187 -8.50 -14.78 -12.78
CA ASN A 187 -7.69 -14.37 -13.93
C ASN A 187 -8.38 -13.29 -14.77
N ILE A 188 -9.67 -13.41 -15.05
CA ILE A 188 -10.45 -12.35 -15.72
C ILE A 188 -10.43 -11.06 -14.88
N GLY A 189 -10.53 -11.17 -13.56
CA GLY A 189 -10.43 -10.03 -12.64
C GLY A 189 -9.09 -9.31 -12.74
N VAL A 190 -7.98 -10.05 -12.92
CA VAL A 190 -6.64 -9.48 -13.15
C VAL A 190 -6.60 -8.67 -14.45
N ILE A 191 -7.23 -9.16 -15.52
CA ILE A 191 -7.32 -8.42 -16.79
C ILE A 191 -8.16 -7.14 -16.62
N LYS A 192 -9.29 -7.19 -15.92
CA LYS A 192 -10.09 -5.97 -15.64
C LYS A 192 -9.35 -4.98 -14.75
N GLU A 193 -8.54 -5.45 -13.81
CA GLU A 193 -7.66 -4.58 -13.01
C GLU A 193 -6.61 -3.89 -13.88
N SER A 194 -5.99 -4.60 -14.83
CA SER A 194 -4.96 -4.01 -15.73
C SER A 194 -5.54 -3.01 -16.73
N GLU A 195 -6.80 -3.17 -17.13
CA GLU A 195 -7.57 -2.20 -17.92
C GLU A 195 -7.98 -0.95 -17.10
N GLY A 196 -7.70 -0.91 -15.78
CA GLY A 196 -8.14 0.18 -14.89
C GLY A 196 -9.63 0.14 -14.55
N LYS A 197 -10.35 -0.92 -14.94
CA LYS A 197 -11.79 -1.11 -14.68
C LYS A 197 -12.01 -1.72 -13.29
N TYR A 198 -11.63 -0.96 -12.26
CA TYR A 198 -11.56 -1.48 -10.88
C TYR A 198 -12.90 -1.95 -10.31
N ARG A 199 -14.03 -1.33 -10.72
CA ARG A 199 -15.38 -1.79 -10.32
C ARG A 199 -15.71 -3.17 -10.92
N ASP A 200 -15.42 -3.35 -12.19
CA ASP A 200 -15.65 -4.63 -12.89
C ASP A 200 -14.73 -5.72 -12.33
N ALA A 201 -13.46 -5.38 -12.08
CA ALA A 201 -12.50 -6.28 -11.44
C ALA A 201 -13.00 -6.74 -10.06
N PHE A 202 -13.53 -5.82 -9.24
CA PHE A 202 -14.10 -6.18 -7.94
C PHE A 202 -15.28 -7.15 -8.07
N ALA A 203 -16.20 -6.88 -9.01
CA ALA A 203 -17.36 -7.75 -9.23
C ALA A 203 -16.93 -9.16 -9.68
N ILE A 204 -15.92 -9.25 -10.55
CA ILE A 204 -15.38 -10.53 -11.02
C ILE A 204 -14.61 -11.27 -9.90
N TYR A 205 -13.74 -10.60 -9.15
CA TYR A 205 -13.05 -11.22 -8.00
C TYR A 205 -14.04 -11.69 -6.92
N SER A 206 -15.15 -10.98 -6.73
CA SER A 206 -16.20 -11.39 -5.80
C SER A 206 -16.81 -12.74 -6.20
N LYS A 207 -16.96 -13.03 -7.51
CA LYS A 207 -17.43 -14.34 -7.99
C LYS A 207 -16.45 -15.46 -7.65
N ALA A 208 -15.14 -15.23 -7.76
CA ALA A 208 -14.12 -16.19 -7.30
C ALA A 208 -14.20 -16.41 -5.78
N ASN A 209 -14.37 -15.32 -5.01
CA ASN A 209 -14.47 -15.37 -3.55
C ASN A 209 -15.75 -16.08 -3.05
N VAL A 210 -16.87 -16.00 -3.77
CA VAL A 210 -18.08 -16.78 -3.43
C VAL A 210 -17.82 -18.29 -3.47
N LEU A 211 -16.94 -18.74 -4.38
CA LEU A 211 -16.58 -20.16 -4.49
C LEU A 211 -15.57 -20.60 -3.42
N PHE A 212 -14.61 -19.73 -3.08
CA PHE A 212 -13.60 -19.98 -2.04
C PHE A 212 -13.39 -18.74 -1.14
N PRO A 213 -14.24 -18.54 -0.14
CA PRO A 213 -14.27 -17.30 0.66
C PRO A 213 -13.10 -17.13 1.62
N THR A 214 -12.35 -18.20 1.89
CA THR A 214 -11.17 -18.17 2.78
C THR A 214 -9.85 -18.02 2.01
N LYS A 215 -9.89 -17.99 0.67
CA LYS A 215 -8.68 -17.89 -0.14
C LYS A 215 -8.15 -16.46 -0.09
N GLU A 216 -7.06 -16.27 0.66
CA GLU A 216 -6.49 -14.96 0.96
C GLU A 216 -6.17 -14.14 -0.31
N LEU A 217 -5.77 -14.81 -1.39
CA LEU A 217 -5.50 -14.18 -2.68
C LEU A 217 -6.67 -13.34 -3.20
N TYR A 218 -7.90 -13.87 -3.12
CA TYR A 218 -9.09 -13.21 -3.66
C TYR A 218 -9.48 -12.00 -2.81
N ILE A 219 -9.42 -12.15 -1.48
CA ILE A 219 -9.68 -11.07 -0.52
C ILE A 219 -8.68 -9.92 -0.74
N LYS A 220 -7.39 -10.25 -0.90
CA LYS A 220 -6.34 -9.27 -1.21
C LYS A 220 -6.59 -8.57 -2.53
N ALA A 221 -7.04 -9.29 -3.57
CA ALA A 221 -7.35 -8.73 -4.87
C ALA A 221 -8.54 -7.75 -4.81
N MET A 222 -9.64 -8.14 -4.16
CA MET A 222 -10.82 -7.28 -3.94
C MET A 222 -10.46 -6.01 -3.17
N THR A 223 -9.76 -6.15 -2.04
CA THR A 223 -9.35 -5.01 -1.21
C THR A 223 -8.44 -4.05 -1.98
N ARG A 224 -7.56 -4.59 -2.84
CA ARG A 224 -6.64 -3.80 -3.67
C ARG A 224 -7.40 -2.98 -4.71
N VAL A 225 -8.29 -3.59 -5.49
CA VAL A 225 -9.05 -2.86 -6.53
C VAL A 225 -10.02 -1.85 -5.92
N GLU A 226 -10.55 -2.12 -4.73
CA GLU A 226 -11.38 -1.14 -4.00
C GLU A 226 -10.56 0.12 -3.64
N LYS A 227 -9.34 -0.05 -3.13
CA LYS A 227 -8.42 1.06 -2.82
C LYS A 227 -8.04 1.85 -4.08
N LEU A 228 -7.74 1.17 -5.18
CA LEU A 228 -7.43 1.81 -6.46
C LEU A 228 -8.64 2.60 -7.00
N ASN A 229 -9.85 2.02 -6.91
CA ASN A 229 -11.07 2.71 -7.29
C ASN A 229 -11.30 3.98 -6.46
N LYS A 230 -11.12 3.92 -5.13
CA LYS A 230 -11.23 5.10 -4.24
C LYS A 230 -10.27 6.23 -4.63
N ARG A 231 -9.03 5.88 -5.02
CA ARG A 231 -8.05 6.87 -5.51
C ARG A 231 -8.51 7.54 -6.79
N VAL A 232 -8.99 6.77 -7.77
CA VAL A 232 -9.51 7.33 -9.04
C VAL A 232 -10.74 8.19 -8.82
N THR A 233 -11.69 7.76 -7.99
CA THR A 233 -12.90 8.56 -7.70
C THR A 233 -12.58 9.84 -6.95
N LYS A 234 -11.62 9.78 -6.00
CA LYS A 234 -11.12 10.97 -5.31
C LYS A 234 -10.55 11.94 -6.34
N VAL A 235 -9.61 11.54 -7.20
CA VAL A 235 -9.06 12.45 -8.23
C VAL A 235 -10.16 13.09 -9.11
N ARG A 236 -11.20 12.34 -9.49
CA ARG A 236 -12.32 12.88 -10.28
C ARG A 236 -13.14 13.94 -9.53
N SER A 237 -13.42 13.75 -8.24
CA SER A 237 -14.24 14.69 -7.46
C SER A 237 -13.55 16.03 -7.21
N TRP A 238 -12.23 16.11 -7.35
CA TRP A 238 -11.46 17.35 -7.20
C TRP A 238 -11.44 18.20 -8.48
N LYS A 239 -11.69 17.59 -9.65
CA LYS A 239 -11.81 18.29 -10.95
C LYS A 239 -13.18 18.92 -11.19
N SER A 240 -14.18 18.56 -10.40
CA SER A 240 -15.58 18.98 -10.58
C SER A 240 -16.02 20.12 -9.65
N LYS A 241 -15.07 20.86 -9.06
CA LYS A 241 -15.29 22.05 -8.24
C LYS A 241 -14.40 23.16 -8.76
#